data_AF-A0A4Z1CGA1-F1
#
_entry.id   AF-A0A4Z1CGA1-F1
#
_cell.length_a   1.000
_cell.length_b   1.000
_cell.length_c   1.000
_cell.angle_alpha   90.00
_cell.angle_beta   90.00
_cell.angle_gamma   90.00
#
_symmetry.space_group_name_H-M   'P 1'
#
loop_
_entity.id
_entity.type
_entity.pdbx_description
1 polymer ?
#
loop_
_entity_poly.entity_id
_entity_poly.type
_entity_poly.pdbx_seq_one_letter_code
_entity_poly.pdbx_strand_id
1 'polypeptide(L)'
;MRVLVFNAGSSSLKFGLFDGDRQVFKGSFDRFREGGCDLAFEGADGPPEQGRAPHADLAAAIAAVPGVLAERGLAGIDAVGHRLAHGGTEFTGPAKIDEAVIARIEALTPLAPLHNPAMLEGLRLASRIWPDVPQVAVFDTSFHLTNPARATTYAVPAAWRDAGLRRFGFHGTSHKYVAQRAAEALGQPLSDLRIISVHLGNGASACAVQYGASIDSSMGMTPLEGLVMGTRSGDIDPGAFGFLQRHLRLDVAAIEAALYSDSGLKGLTGSPDMRDVEDRAAAGDAAAQLAINLYAYRVRKYLGGYAAAMGGVDAVVFTGGIGQNSASMRRRICDGLSFMGLMLDDDRNRAPDLSDRAAPQIQAQGSRVAVVVTETAEQLMIAREVRGLLDRPALTPQPVPVAVSGRHVHLSAETVRALFGADYRLTEGAPLRQPGNWVAEERVTLEGPKGRLERVAILGPLRPRTQIEVSRTDSFALGIDAPVRNSGQLEGTPKVRLIGPQGAVETDGLIVAARHVHTNPTDAAAMGLTDGEMVEIEVQGADGRGLVFAHTLVRVAVGTVTEMHIDTDEANAAGISGHVEGAVVPHVQALPKG
;
A
#
# COMPACT_ATOMS: atom_id res chain seq x y z
N MET A 1 20.03 -14.99 -2.89
CA MET A 1 19.07 -15.50 -3.87
C MET A 1 19.10 -14.64 -5.12
N ARG A 2 19.39 -15.24 -6.28
CA ARG A 2 19.38 -14.61 -7.61
C ARG A 2 18.01 -14.74 -8.26
N VAL A 3 17.37 -13.62 -8.53
CA VAL A 3 16.01 -13.58 -9.09
C VAL A 3 16.03 -12.99 -10.50
N LEU A 4 15.57 -13.76 -11.48
CA LEU A 4 15.31 -13.27 -12.83
C LEU A 4 13.88 -12.73 -12.90
N VAL A 5 13.71 -11.47 -13.28
CA VAL A 5 12.40 -10.82 -13.36
C VAL A 5 12.03 -10.57 -14.82
N PHE A 6 10.84 -10.99 -15.22
CA PHE A 6 10.26 -10.75 -16.54
C PHE A 6 9.12 -9.74 -16.50
N ASN A 7 9.11 -8.87 -17.51
CA ASN A 7 7.98 -8.04 -17.89
C ASN A 7 7.74 -8.26 -19.41
N ALA A 8 6.78 -9.11 -19.72
CA ALA A 8 6.42 -9.46 -21.08
C ALA A 8 5.24 -8.63 -21.57
N GLY A 9 5.38 -8.05 -22.76
CA GLY A 9 4.32 -7.38 -23.50
C GLY A 9 4.18 -8.00 -24.89
N SER A 10 3.10 -7.65 -25.60
CA SER A 10 2.82 -8.21 -26.93
C SER A 10 3.89 -7.90 -27.98
N SER A 11 4.68 -6.83 -27.80
CA SER A 11 5.73 -6.40 -28.74
C SER A 11 7.10 -6.18 -28.10
N SER A 12 7.29 -6.62 -26.84
CA SER A 12 8.55 -6.44 -26.11
C SER A 12 8.72 -7.44 -24.96
N LEU A 13 9.96 -7.79 -24.65
CA LEU A 13 10.36 -8.48 -23.43
C LEU A 13 11.39 -7.64 -22.69
N LYS A 14 11.10 -7.26 -21.45
CA LYS A 14 12.08 -6.64 -20.54
C LYS A 14 12.39 -7.60 -19.42
N PHE A 15 13.66 -7.73 -19.07
CA PHE A 15 14.10 -8.62 -18.01
C PHE A 15 15.27 -8.05 -17.21
N GLY A 16 15.39 -8.48 -15.96
CA GLY A 16 16.48 -8.08 -15.09
C GLY A 16 16.86 -9.20 -14.15
N LEU A 17 18.16 -9.40 -13.95
CA LEU A 17 18.69 -10.34 -12.98
C LEU A 17 19.15 -9.58 -11.74
N PHE A 18 18.67 -10.00 -10.58
CA PHE A 18 18.98 -9.38 -9.29
C PHE A 18 19.70 -10.37 -8.39
N ASP A 19 20.79 -9.94 -7.77
CA ASP A 19 21.46 -10.65 -6.67
C ASP A 19 21.23 -9.85 -5.38
N GLY A 20 20.31 -10.32 -4.54
CA GLY A 20 19.71 -9.47 -3.51
C GLY A 20 19.05 -8.23 -4.13
N ASP A 21 19.35 -7.04 -3.61
CA ASP A 21 18.81 -5.77 -4.15
C ASP A 21 19.64 -5.17 -5.29
N ARG A 22 20.81 -5.73 -5.59
CA ARG A 22 21.68 -5.29 -6.69
C ARG A 22 21.17 -5.87 -8.00
N GLN A 23 20.90 -5.00 -8.98
CA GLN A 23 20.64 -5.43 -10.35
C GLN A 23 21.99 -5.75 -11.01
N VAL A 24 22.24 -7.03 -11.30
CA VAL A 24 23.49 -7.46 -11.92
C VAL A 24 23.42 -7.46 -13.45
N PHE A 25 22.20 -7.52 -13.99
CA PHE A 25 21.96 -7.43 -15.43
C PHE A 25 20.56 -6.89 -15.71
N LYS A 26 20.45 -6.16 -16.81
CA LYS A 26 19.21 -5.66 -17.37
C LYS A 26 19.24 -5.90 -18.87
N GLY A 27 18.14 -6.40 -19.39
CA GLY A 27 18.00 -6.64 -20.82
C GLY A 27 16.61 -6.33 -21.34
N SER A 28 16.57 -6.00 -22.62
CA SER A 28 15.32 -5.79 -23.34
C SER A 28 15.44 -6.23 -24.79
N PHE A 29 14.34 -6.81 -25.27
CA PHE A 29 14.04 -7.01 -26.67
C PHE A 29 12.78 -6.21 -26.97
N ASP A 30 12.89 -5.16 -27.77
CA ASP A 30 11.79 -4.23 -28.05
C ASP A 30 11.45 -4.22 -29.54
N ARG A 31 10.19 -3.87 -29.85
CA ARG A 31 9.69 -3.72 -31.23
C ARG A 31 9.85 -4.99 -32.06
N PHE A 32 9.32 -6.11 -31.54
CA PHE A 32 9.18 -7.38 -32.27
C PHE A 32 8.55 -7.18 -33.65
N ARG A 33 9.18 -7.74 -34.68
CA ARG A 33 8.78 -7.64 -36.08
C ARG A 33 9.41 -8.76 -36.91
N GLU A 34 8.95 -8.90 -38.15
CA GLU A 34 9.56 -9.83 -39.10
C GLU A 34 11.06 -9.52 -39.27
N GLY A 35 11.90 -10.54 -39.14
CA GLY A 35 13.36 -10.43 -39.24
C GLY A 35 14.10 -10.04 -37.95
N GLY A 36 13.41 -9.75 -36.84
CA GLY A 36 14.04 -9.58 -35.52
C GLY A 36 13.46 -8.47 -34.65
N CYS A 37 14.25 -7.98 -33.70
CA CYS A 37 13.90 -6.92 -32.76
C CYS A 37 15.10 -6.04 -32.43
N ASP A 38 14.85 -4.97 -31.69
CA ASP A 38 15.92 -4.16 -31.13
C ASP A 38 16.30 -4.71 -29.77
N LEU A 39 17.60 -4.71 -29.50
CA LEU A 39 18.20 -5.26 -28.30
C LEU A 39 18.87 -4.13 -27.53
N ALA A 40 18.68 -4.12 -26.22
CA ALA A 40 19.49 -3.31 -25.33
C ALA A 40 19.83 -4.08 -24.05
N PHE A 41 21.12 -4.19 -23.73
CA PHE A 41 21.65 -4.88 -22.55
C PHE A 41 22.53 -3.96 -21.72
N GLU A 42 22.49 -4.14 -20.41
CA GLU A 42 23.24 -3.34 -19.45
C GLU A 42 23.65 -4.27 -18.30
N GLY A 43 24.95 -4.53 -18.19
CA GLY A 43 25.54 -5.26 -17.06
C GLY A 43 25.97 -4.31 -15.95
N ALA A 44 26.21 -4.82 -14.74
CA ALA A 44 26.58 -3.97 -13.62
C ALA A 44 27.91 -3.21 -13.80
N ASP A 45 28.86 -3.78 -14.56
CA ASP A 45 30.24 -3.29 -14.63
C ASP A 45 30.74 -3.12 -16.10
N GLY A 46 29.84 -2.80 -17.04
CA GLY A 46 30.18 -2.64 -18.46
C GLY A 46 29.32 -1.60 -19.20
N PRO A 47 29.77 -1.11 -20.37
CA PRO A 47 28.99 -0.15 -21.15
C PRO A 47 27.68 -0.79 -21.64
N PRO A 48 26.60 0.00 -21.79
CA PRO A 48 25.36 -0.48 -22.36
C PRO A 48 25.58 -0.92 -23.82
N GLU A 49 25.04 -2.08 -24.16
CA GLU A 49 25.02 -2.65 -25.49
C GLU A 49 23.67 -2.36 -26.14
N GLN A 50 23.67 -1.86 -27.38
CA GLN A 50 22.46 -1.66 -28.18
C GLN A 50 22.67 -2.24 -29.58
N GLY A 51 21.64 -2.89 -30.13
CA GLY A 51 21.73 -3.51 -31.44
C GLY A 51 20.43 -4.09 -31.93
N ARG A 52 20.53 -5.08 -32.83
CA ARG A 52 19.40 -5.89 -33.29
C ARG A 52 19.65 -7.35 -33.02
N ALA A 53 18.59 -8.07 -32.68
CA ALA A 53 18.64 -9.51 -32.46
C ALA A 53 17.64 -10.23 -33.39
N PRO A 54 17.92 -11.46 -33.82
CA PRO A 54 17.07 -12.22 -34.75
C PRO A 54 15.86 -12.87 -34.05
N HIS A 55 15.28 -12.21 -33.04
CA HIS A 55 14.11 -12.72 -32.30
C HIS A 55 12.88 -11.93 -32.75
N ALA A 56 12.01 -12.58 -33.51
CA ALA A 56 10.85 -11.94 -34.13
C ALA A 56 9.64 -11.85 -33.20
N ASP A 57 9.62 -12.61 -32.09
CA ASP A 57 8.51 -12.68 -31.16
C ASP A 57 8.96 -12.96 -29.71
N LEU A 58 7.99 -12.96 -28.80
CA LEU A 58 8.18 -13.19 -27.38
C LEU A 58 8.78 -14.57 -27.09
N ALA A 59 8.35 -15.61 -27.82
CA ALA A 59 8.82 -16.98 -27.63
C ALA A 59 10.31 -17.12 -27.95
N ALA A 60 10.74 -16.61 -29.11
CA ALA A 60 12.14 -16.59 -29.52
C ALA A 60 13.00 -15.75 -28.56
N ALA A 61 12.49 -14.60 -28.10
CA ALA A 61 13.21 -13.74 -27.17
C ALA A 61 13.42 -14.41 -25.80
N ILE A 62 12.39 -15.03 -25.22
CA ILE A 62 12.49 -15.74 -23.93
C ILE A 62 13.43 -16.96 -24.06
N ALA A 63 13.36 -17.70 -25.16
CA ALA A 63 14.25 -18.83 -25.43
C ALA A 63 15.73 -18.44 -25.53
N ALA A 64 16.04 -17.20 -25.89
CA ALA A 64 17.41 -16.70 -26.00
C ALA A 64 18.03 -16.28 -24.65
N VAL A 65 17.20 -15.96 -23.64
CA VAL A 65 17.66 -15.43 -22.34
C VAL A 65 18.69 -16.33 -21.65
N PRO A 66 18.54 -17.68 -21.57
CA PRO A 66 19.56 -18.54 -20.98
C PRO A 66 20.95 -18.37 -21.62
N GLY A 67 21.01 -18.29 -22.95
CA GLY A 67 22.25 -18.08 -23.68
C GLY A 67 22.87 -16.72 -23.39
N VAL A 68 22.05 -15.66 -23.42
CA VAL A 68 22.48 -14.29 -23.08
C VAL A 68 23.10 -14.22 -21.69
N LEU A 69 22.50 -14.90 -20.71
CA LEU A 69 23.01 -14.97 -19.33
C LEU A 69 24.29 -15.82 -19.24
N ALA A 70 24.34 -16.97 -19.91
CA ALA A 70 25.49 -17.86 -19.89
C ALA A 70 26.75 -17.22 -20.50
N GLU A 71 26.62 -16.55 -21.64
CA GLU A 71 27.71 -15.79 -22.30
C GLU A 71 28.34 -14.73 -21.40
N ARG A 72 27.57 -14.24 -20.41
CA ARG A 72 28.00 -13.20 -19.47
C ARG A 72 28.41 -13.76 -18.11
N GLY A 73 28.47 -15.08 -17.96
CA GLY A 73 28.80 -15.73 -16.68
C GLY A 73 27.73 -15.55 -15.60
N LEU A 74 26.49 -15.25 -15.99
CA LEU A 74 25.36 -14.97 -15.11
C LEU A 74 24.35 -16.12 -15.06
N ALA A 75 24.78 -17.33 -15.42
CA ALA A 75 23.99 -18.54 -15.25
C ALA A 75 23.77 -18.87 -13.76
N GLY A 76 22.77 -19.73 -13.47
CA GLY A 76 22.41 -20.13 -12.12
C GLY A 76 21.49 -19.11 -11.45
N ILE A 77 20.20 -19.20 -11.78
CA ILE A 77 19.12 -18.40 -11.17
C ILE A 77 18.39 -19.26 -10.12
N ASP A 78 17.98 -18.65 -9.02
CA ASP A 78 17.31 -19.34 -7.91
C ASP A 78 15.78 -19.23 -7.98
N ALA A 79 15.27 -18.19 -8.66
CA ALA A 79 13.84 -17.97 -8.86
C ALA A 79 13.57 -17.11 -10.10
N VAL A 80 12.34 -17.18 -10.62
CA VAL A 80 11.84 -16.31 -11.68
C VAL A 80 10.58 -15.58 -11.21
N GLY A 81 10.60 -14.25 -11.31
CA GLY A 81 9.45 -13.38 -11.05
C GLY A 81 8.80 -12.89 -12.32
N HIS A 82 7.48 -12.95 -12.41
CA HIS A 82 6.69 -12.46 -13.55
C HIS A 82 5.84 -11.28 -13.13
N ARG A 83 5.92 -10.16 -13.86
CA ARG A 83 4.94 -9.08 -13.75
C ARG A 83 3.65 -9.50 -14.44
N LEU A 84 2.53 -9.45 -13.72
CA LEU A 84 1.19 -9.66 -14.23
C LEU A 84 0.38 -8.37 -14.04
N ALA A 85 -0.44 -8.01 -15.04
CA ALA A 85 -1.22 -6.78 -14.95
C ALA A 85 -2.39 -6.92 -13.97
N HIS A 86 -3.12 -8.03 -13.99
CA HIS A 86 -4.37 -8.18 -13.23
C HIS A 86 -4.44 -9.48 -12.41
N GLY A 87 -4.62 -9.34 -11.09
CA GLY A 87 -4.77 -10.43 -10.12
C GLY A 87 -6.19 -10.64 -9.60
N GLY A 88 -7.17 -9.86 -10.08
CA GLY A 88 -8.55 -9.99 -9.62
C GLY A 88 -8.67 -9.62 -8.15
N THR A 89 -9.64 -10.21 -7.45
CA THR A 89 -9.80 -10.06 -6.00
C THR A 89 -9.09 -11.16 -5.21
N GLU A 90 -8.61 -12.20 -5.89
CA GLU A 90 -8.07 -13.41 -5.26
C GLU A 90 -6.57 -13.30 -4.97
N PHE A 91 -5.82 -12.63 -5.84
CA PHE A 91 -4.37 -12.47 -5.68
C PHE A 91 -4.04 -11.16 -4.94
N THR A 92 -4.10 -11.22 -3.61
CA THR A 92 -3.77 -10.11 -2.68
C THR A 92 -2.26 -9.88 -2.50
N GLY A 93 -1.42 -10.75 -3.04
CA GLY A 93 0.04 -10.67 -2.98
C GLY A 93 0.71 -11.52 -4.07
N PRO A 94 2.04 -11.71 -4.00
CA PRO A 94 2.75 -12.59 -4.93
C PRO A 94 2.30 -14.05 -4.76
N ALA A 95 2.21 -14.79 -5.87
CA ALA A 95 1.78 -16.19 -5.88
C ALA A 95 2.84 -17.08 -6.52
N LYS A 96 3.20 -18.18 -5.84
CA LYS A 96 4.03 -19.23 -6.45
C LYS A 96 3.21 -19.91 -7.54
N ILE A 97 3.81 -20.12 -8.71
CA ILE A 97 3.11 -20.66 -9.86
C ILE A 97 2.97 -22.17 -9.73
N ASP A 98 1.74 -22.63 -9.95
CA ASP A 98 1.35 -23.99 -10.27
C ASP A 98 0.26 -23.96 -11.35
N GLU A 99 -0.19 -25.12 -11.81
CA GLU A 99 -1.25 -25.22 -12.83
C GLU A 99 -2.56 -24.55 -12.40
N ALA A 100 -2.88 -24.59 -11.10
CA ALA A 100 -4.10 -24.02 -10.57
C ALA A 100 -4.04 -22.48 -10.57
N VAL A 101 -2.89 -21.90 -10.23
CA VAL A 101 -2.62 -20.46 -10.32
C VAL A 101 -2.66 -20.01 -11.78
N ILE A 102 -2.05 -20.75 -12.71
CA ILE A 102 -2.11 -20.45 -14.15
C ILE A 102 -3.56 -20.38 -14.64
N ALA A 103 -4.39 -21.38 -14.31
CA ALA A 103 -5.79 -21.40 -14.70
C ALA A 103 -6.58 -20.21 -14.12
N ARG A 104 -6.31 -19.81 -12.87
CA ARG A 104 -6.92 -18.61 -12.27
C ARG A 104 -6.49 -17.32 -12.98
N ILE A 105 -5.20 -17.17 -13.30
CA ILE A 105 -4.71 -15.99 -14.05
C ILE A 105 -5.35 -15.94 -15.44
N GLU A 106 -5.50 -17.07 -16.11
CA GLU A 106 -6.15 -17.16 -17.42
C GLU A 106 -7.62 -16.73 -17.37
N ALA A 107 -8.35 -17.13 -16.33
CA ALA A 107 -9.75 -16.71 -16.10
C ALA A 107 -9.90 -15.19 -15.88
N LEU A 108 -8.82 -14.49 -15.47
CA LEU A 108 -8.80 -13.04 -15.30
C LEU A 108 -8.49 -12.27 -16.58
N THR A 109 -8.17 -12.96 -17.69
CA THR A 109 -7.87 -12.33 -18.99
C THR A 109 -8.93 -11.32 -19.45
N PRO A 110 -10.25 -11.54 -19.30
CA PRO A 110 -11.26 -10.56 -19.68
C PRO A 110 -11.13 -9.20 -18.98
N LEU A 111 -10.49 -9.13 -17.80
CA LEU A 111 -10.27 -7.88 -17.07
C LEU A 111 -9.07 -7.06 -17.61
N ALA A 112 -8.13 -7.72 -18.30
CA ALA A 112 -6.95 -7.08 -18.89
C ALA A 112 -6.56 -7.74 -20.23
N PRO A 113 -7.43 -7.71 -21.25
CA PRO A 113 -7.28 -8.51 -22.47
C PRO A 113 -6.06 -8.12 -23.31
N LEU A 114 -5.59 -6.87 -23.20
CA LEU A 114 -4.41 -6.39 -23.92
C LEU A 114 -3.07 -6.70 -23.23
N HIS A 115 -3.09 -7.18 -21.98
CA HIS A 115 -1.88 -7.32 -21.15
C HIS A 115 -1.67 -8.76 -20.66
N ASN A 116 -2.68 -9.33 -19.99
CA ASN A 116 -2.56 -10.65 -19.38
C ASN A 116 -2.16 -11.78 -20.36
N PRO A 117 -2.64 -11.83 -21.62
CA PRO A 117 -2.24 -12.90 -22.54
C PRO A 117 -0.74 -13.01 -22.79
N ALA A 118 -0.09 -11.89 -23.13
CA ALA A 118 1.35 -11.88 -23.40
C ALA A 118 2.18 -12.20 -22.15
N MET A 119 1.74 -11.72 -20.97
CA MET A 119 2.39 -12.02 -19.71
C MET A 119 2.26 -13.51 -19.33
N LEU A 120 1.08 -14.11 -19.56
CA LEU A 120 0.84 -15.53 -19.32
C LEU A 120 1.61 -16.43 -20.29
N GLU A 121 1.71 -16.03 -21.55
CA GLU A 121 2.57 -16.71 -22.52
C GLU A 121 4.03 -16.70 -22.06
N GLY A 122 4.53 -15.53 -21.65
CA GLY A 122 5.90 -15.39 -21.14
C GLY A 122 6.17 -16.27 -19.91
N LEU A 123 5.22 -16.32 -18.98
CA LEU A 123 5.28 -17.20 -17.81
C LEU A 123 5.33 -18.67 -18.19
N ARG A 124 4.46 -19.11 -19.12
CA ARG A 124 4.42 -20.51 -19.60
C ARG A 124 5.72 -20.89 -20.31
N LEU A 125 6.30 -19.99 -21.10
CA LEU A 125 7.58 -20.18 -21.77
C LEU A 125 8.73 -20.31 -20.76
N ALA A 126 8.83 -19.39 -19.81
CA ALA A 126 9.86 -19.42 -18.78
C ALA A 126 9.77 -20.69 -17.91
N SER A 127 8.56 -21.13 -17.58
CA SER A 127 8.32 -22.37 -16.79
C SER A 127 8.81 -23.62 -17.53
N ARG A 128 8.76 -23.64 -18.87
CA ARG A 128 9.34 -24.75 -19.67
C ARG A 128 10.86 -24.71 -19.74
N ILE A 129 11.46 -23.53 -19.76
CA ILE A 129 12.91 -23.34 -19.82
C ILE A 129 13.57 -23.68 -18.49
N TRP A 130 12.94 -23.29 -17.38
CA TRP A 130 13.42 -23.52 -16.02
C TRP A 130 12.38 -24.28 -15.19
N PRO A 131 12.16 -25.57 -15.45
CA PRO A 131 11.11 -26.36 -14.77
C PRO A 131 11.39 -26.57 -13.27
N ASP A 132 12.66 -26.63 -12.88
CA ASP A 132 13.06 -26.88 -11.49
C ASP A 132 13.24 -25.59 -10.67
N VAL A 133 13.13 -24.41 -11.31
CA VAL A 133 13.29 -23.10 -10.66
C VAL A 133 11.92 -22.57 -10.24
N PRO A 134 11.71 -22.19 -8.97
CA PRO A 134 10.48 -21.56 -8.52
C PRO A 134 10.08 -20.35 -9.38
N GLN A 135 8.86 -20.40 -9.90
CA GLN A 135 8.24 -19.32 -10.67
C GLN A 135 7.24 -18.60 -9.75
N VAL A 136 7.20 -17.27 -9.79
CA VAL A 136 6.31 -16.45 -8.95
C VAL A 136 5.66 -15.34 -9.78
N ALA A 137 4.34 -15.19 -9.71
CA ALA A 137 3.61 -14.05 -10.27
C ALA A 137 3.49 -12.92 -9.25
N VAL A 138 3.69 -11.68 -9.71
CA VAL A 138 3.49 -10.45 -8.96
C VAL A 138 2.54 -9.54 -9.74
N PHE A 139 1.44 -9.15 -9.12
CA PHE A 139 0.31 -8.49 -9.78
C PHE A 139 0.31 -6.98 -9.55
N ASP A 140 0.12 -6.18 -10.59
CA ASP A 140 0.01 -4.72 -10.46
C ASP A 140 -1.23 -4.26 -9.67
N THR A 141 -2.26 -5.11 -9.56
CA THR A 141 -3.47 -4.82 -8.79
C THR A 141 -3.34 -5.13 -7.29
N SER A 142 -2.39 -5.97 -6.87
CA SER A 142 -2.40 -6.55 -5.52
C SER A 142 -2.25 -5.49 -4.42
N PHE A 143 -1.38 -4.50 -4.63
CA PHE A 143 -1.15 -3.40 -3.67
C PHE A 143 -2.44 -2.63 -3.35
N HIS A 144 -3.35 -2.53 -4.32
CA HIS A 144 -4.59 -1.77 -4.21
C HIS A 144 -5.76 -2.57 -3.65
N LEU A 145 -5.60 -3.88 -3.38
CA LEU A 145 -6.66 -4.68 -2.77
C LEU A 145 -6.92 -4.36 -1.30
N THR A 146 -6.07 -3.51 -0.70
CA THR A 146 -6.29 -2.86 0.59
C THR A 146 -7.29 -1.69 0.51
N ASN A 147 -7.68 -1.24 -0.69
CA ASN A 147 -8.63 -0.15 -0.85
C ASN A 147 -10.01 -0.51 -0.24
N PRO A 148 -10.58 0.36 0.61
CA PRO A 148 -11.87 0.12 1.23
C PRO A 148 -13.02 0.12 0.21
N ALA A 149 -14.16 -0.48 0.59
CA ALA A 149 -15.36 -0.57 -0.26
C ALA A 149 -15.81 0.79 -0.83
N ARG A 150 -15.67 1.87 -0.04
CA ARG A 150 -16.02 3.24 -0.47
C ARG A 150 -15.18 3.76 -1.66
N ALA A 151 -13.96 3.26 -1.83
CA ALA A 151 -13.08 3.63 -2.95
C ALA A 151 -13.22 2.67 -4.14
N THR A 152 -13.60 1.41 -3.87
CA THR A 152 -13.67 0.36 -4.89
C THR A 152 -15.04 0.18 -5.54
N THR A 153 -16.12 0.61 -4.87
CA THR A 153 -17.49 0.42 -5.32
C THR A 153 -17.94 1.54 -6.24
N TYR A 154 -18.32 1.21 -7.48
CA TYR A 154 -19.02 2.16 -8.35
C TYR A 154 -20.50 2.26 -7.95
N ALA A 155 -21.06 3.47 -7.96
CA ALA A 155 -22.47 3.74 -7.65
C ALA A 155 -23.40 3.37 -8.83
N VAL A 156 -23.49 2.08 -9.11
CA VAL A 156 -24.19 1.47 -10.26
C VAL A 156 -25.11 0.32 -9.80
N PRO A 157 -26.04 -0.18 -10.63
CA PRO A 157 -26.92 -1.27 -10.27
C PRO A 157 -26.19 -2.47 -9.65
N ALA A 158 -26.80 -3.10 -8.64
CA ALA A 158 -26.20 -4.21 -7.91
C ALA A 158 -25.74 -5.36 -8.83
N ALA A 159 -26.57 -5.73 -9.81
CA ALA A 159 -26.26 -6.80 -10.76
C ALA A 159 -24.93 -6.58 -11.52
N TRP A 160 -24.51 -5.33 -11.77
CA TRP A 160 -23.24 -5.05 -12.43
C TRP A 160 -22.06 -5.24 -11.47
N ARG A 161 -22.24 -4.84 -10.21
CA ARG A 161 -21.26 -5.07 -9.15
C ARG A 161 -21.10 -6.56 -8.88
N ASP A 162 -22.21 -7.30 -8.87
CA ASP A 162 -22.23 -8.76 -8.69
C ASP A 162 -21.56 -9.49 -9.87
N ALA A 163 -21.59 -8.91 -11.07
CA ALA A 163 -20.83 -9.37 -12.23
C ALA A 163 -19.33 -9.03 -12.18
N GLY A 164 -18.86 -8.37 -11.10
CA GLY A 164 -17.45 -8.05 -10.88
C GLY A 164 -17.04 -6.61 -11.20
N LEU A 165 -17.97 -5.71 -11.55
CA LEU A 165 -17.66 -4.30 -11.81
C LEU A 165 -17.22 -3.59 -10.51
N ARG A 166 -15.93 -3.29 -10.42
CA ARG A 166 -15.30 -2.55 -9.32
C ARG A 166 -13.99 -1.91 -9.76
N ARG A 167 -13.47 -0.98 -8.98
CA ARG A 167 -12.10 -0.47 -9.14
C ARG A 167 -11.08 -1.49 -8.59
N PHE A 168 -10.02 -1.71 -9.36
CA PHE A 168 -8.86 -2.50 -8.97
C PHE A 168 -7.61 -1.63 -8.79
N GLY A 169 -7.34 -0.71 -9.72
CA GLY A 169 -6.09 0.06 -9.73
C GLY A 169 -4.90 -0.73 -10.31
N PHE A 170 -3.90 -0.01 -10.83
CA PHE A 170 -2.69 -0.59 -11.45
C PHE A 170 -1.45 0.24 -11.09
N HIS A 171 -0.28 -0.22 -11.56
CA HIS A 171 1.03 0.27 -11.14
C HIS A 171 1.30 0.07 -9.64
N GLY A 172 0.66 -0.93 -9.01
CA GLY A 172 0.79 -1.18 -7.59
C GLY A 172 2.23 -1.44 -7.15
N THR A 173 3.02 -2.16 -7.96
CA THR A 173 4.45 -2.40 -7.71
C THR A 173 5.25 -1.09 -7.68
N SER A 174 4.94 -0.16 -8.60
CA SER A 174 5.56 1.16 -8.65
C SER A 174 5.18 2.03 -7.45
N HIS A 175 3.88 2.14 -7.16
CA HIS A 175 3.36 2.93 -6.03
C HIS A 175 3.89 2.43 -4.69
N LYS A 176 3.89 1.11 -4.48
CA LYS A 176 4.45 0.48 -3.28
C LYS A 176 5.92 0.84 -3.10
N TYR A 177 6.72 0.68 -4.16
CA TYR A 177 8.15 0.99 -4.10
C TYR A 177 8.42 2.46 -3.77
N VAL A 178 7.76 3.40 -4.47
CA VAL A 178 8.06 4.83 -4.25
C VAL A 178 7.50 5.36 -2.95
N ALA A 179 6.42 4.78 -2.41
CA ALA A 179 5.94 5.10 -1.07
C ALA A 179 6.95 4.67 0.01
N GLN A 180 7.50 3.44 -0.09
CA GLN A 180 8.57 2.97 0.79
C GLN A 180 9.82 3.85 0.69
N ARG A 181 10.24 4.16 -0.54
CA ARG A 181 11.42 4.98 -0.80
C ARG A 181 11.27 6.41 -0.26
N ALA A 182 10.07 6.99 -0.37
CA ALA A 182 9.78 8.29 0.20
C ALA A 182 9.78 8.28 1.73
N ALA A 183 9.24 7.24 2.36
CA ALA A 183 9.30 7.07 3.82
C ALA A 183 10.75 6.99 4.33
N GLU A 184 11.60 6.22 3.65
CA GLU A 184 13.04 6.17 3.92
C GLU A 184 13.71 7.55 3.79
N ALA A 185 13.38 8.30 2.74
CA ALA A 185 13.93 9.64 2.49
C ALA A 185 13.45 10.70 3.52
N LEU A 186 12.30 10.47 4.16
CA LEU A 186 11.77 11.30 5.23
C LEU A 186 12.28 10.87 6.62
N GLY A 187 12.92 9.70 6.72
CA GLY A 187 13.37 9.14 7.99
C GLY A 187 12.20 8.77 8.93
N GLN A 188 11.05 8.41 8.36
CA GLN A 188 9.83 8.09 9.11
C GLN A 188 9.28 6.73 8.67
N PRO A 189 8.68 5.95 9.59
CA PRO A 189 7.99 4.72 9.23
C PRO A 189 6.86 5.00 8.24
N LEU A 190 6.73 4.15 7.21
CA LEU A 190 5.63 4.27 6.24
C LEU A 190 4.24 4.15 6.90
N SER A 191 4.15 3.44 8.03
CA SER A 191 2.95 3.31 8.86
C SER A 191 2.46 4.64 9.46
N ASP A 192 3.31 5.67 9.49
CA ASP A 192 2.99 6.95 10.13
C ASP A 192 2.66 8.04 9.09
N LEU A 193 2.73 7.71 7.79
CA LEU A 193 2.67 8.66 6.69
C LEU A 193 1.40 8.54 5.85
N ARG A 194 0.93 9.68 5.36
CA ARG A 194 -0.06 9.81 4.27
C ARG A 194 0.65 10.33 3.04
N ILE A 195 0.85 9.46 2.06
CA ILE A 195 1.61 9.71 0.85
C ILE A 195 0.65 9.70 -0.35
N ILE A 196 0.77 10.67 -1.24
CA ILE A 196 0.19 10.58 -2.58
C ILE A 196 1.32 10.27 -3.56
N SER A 197 1.35 9.06 -4.10
CA SER A 197 2.30 8.69 -5.15
C SER A 197 1.71 8.96 -6.53
N VAL A 198 2.49 9.61 -7.38
CA VAL A 198 2.09 10.06 -8.72
C VAL A 198 3.06 9.46 -9.74
N HIS A 199 2.65 8.33 -10.32
CA HIS A 199 3.37 7.70 -11.42
C HIS A 199 2.94 8.36 -12.73
N LEU A 200 3.82 9.16 -13.33
CA LEU A 200 3.57 9.86 -14.59
C LEU A 200 4.48 9.28 -15.68
N GLY A 201 3.95 8.43 -16.53
CA GLY A 201 4.62 7.90 -17.73
C GLY A 201 3.67 7.92 -18.93
N ASN A 202 3.92 7.06 -19.93
CA ASN A 202 2.98 6.88 -21.04
C ASN A 202 1.62 6.34 -20.55
N GLY A 203 1.65 5.50 -19.51
CA GLY A 203 0.52 5.33 -18.59
C GLY A 203 0.75 6.15 -17.33
N ALA A 204 -0.31 6.77 -16.82
CA ALA A 204 -0.21 7.62 -15.65
C ALA A 204 -1.28 7.26 -14.61
N SER A 205 -0.90 7.23 -13.34
CA SER A 205 -1.83 6.99 -12.24
C SER A 205 -1.37 7.70 -10.97
N ALA A 206 -2.32 8.11 -10.13
CA ALA A 206 -2.08 8.54 -8.77
C ALA A 206 -2.64 7.50 -7.78
N CYS A 207 -1.98 7.33 -6.64
CA CYS A 207 -2.41 6.45 -5.56
C CYS A 207 -2.36 7.21 -4.22
N ALA A 208 -3.40 7.06 -3.42
CA ALA A 208 -3.43 7.50 -2.04
C ALA A 208 -2.93 6.35 -1.16
N VAL A 209 -1.80 6.54 -0.49
CA VAL A 209 -1.19 5.57 0.42
C VAL A 209 -1.27 6.12 1.83
N GLN A 210 -2.08 5.50 2.68
CA GLN A 210 -2.30 5.93 4.06
C GLN A 210 -1.80 4.83 5.00
N TYR A 211 -0.83 5.18 5.84
CA TYR A 211 -0.28 4.29 6.86
C TYR A 211 0.21 2.96 6.28
N GLY A 212 0.87 3.03 5.12
CA GLY A 212 1.41 1.88 4.39
C GLY A 212 0.44 1.06 3.54
N ALA A 213 -0.87 1.37 3.59
CA ALA A 213 -1.87 0.73 2.74
C ALA A 213 -2.32 1.65 1.59
N SER A 214 -2.59 1.08 0.42
CA SER A 214 -3.32 1.81 -0.62
C SER A 214 -4.77 1.98 -0.16
N ILE A 215 -5.29 3.20 -0.21
CA ILE A 215 -6.69 3.49 0.13
C ILE A 215 -7.49 4.03 -1.06
N ASP A 216 -6.83 4.48 -2.12
CA ASP A 216 -7.47 4.86 -3.39
C ASP A 216 -6.45 4.85 -4.54
N SER A 217 -6.91 4.65 -5.78
CA SER A 217 -6.09 4.67 -6.99
C SER A 217 -6.85 5.23 -8.18
N SER A 218 -6.19 6.03 -9.03
CA SER A 218 -6.90 6.79 -10.06
C SER A 218 -7.40 5.89 -11.19
N MET A 219 -6.66 4.81 -11.46
CA MET A 219 -7.09 3.79 -12.40
C MET A 219 -8.22 2.96 -11.80
N GLY A 220 -9.13 2.53 -12.67
CA GLY A 220 -10.41 1.95 -12.31
C GLY A 220 -10.40 0.43 -12.33
N MET A 221 -11.47 -0.12 -12.91
CA MET A 221 -11.50 -1.52 -13.35
C MET A 221 -10.44 -1.81 -14.41
N THR A 222 -10.18 -0.83 -15.27
CA THR A 222 -9.20 -0.90 -16.34
C THR A 222 -8.15 0.21 -16.19
N PRO A 223 -7.02 0.11 -16.90
CA PRO A 223 -6.01 1.15 -16.92
C PRO A 223 -6.43 2.45 -17.63
N LEU A 224 -7.69 2.61 -18.05
CA LEU A 224 -8.16 3.77 -18.82
C LEU A 224 -8.59 4.95 -17.94
N GLU A 225 -9.22 4.68 -16.79
CA GLU A 225 -9.75 5.71 -15.89
C GLU A 225 -8.61 6.53 -15.24
N GLY A 226 -8.90 7.78 -14.91
CA GLY A 226 -8.04 8.62 -14.10
C GLY A 226 -7.33 9.73 -14.87
N LEU A 227 -6.00 9.69 -14.80
CA LEU A 227 -5.16 10.74 -15.35
C LEU A 227 -5.20 10.74 -16.88
N VAL A 228 -4.93 11.91 -17.47
CA VAL A 228 -4.59 12.00 -18.89
C VAL A 228 -3.28 11.25 -19.10
N MET A 229 -3.17 10.51 -20.20
CA MET A 229 -1.99 9.70 -20.51
C MET A 229 -1.52 9.98 -21.94
N GLY A 230 -0.52 9.24 -22.43
CA GLY A 230 0.00 9.45 -23.78
C GLY A 230 -1.05 9.24 -24.87
N THR A 231 -1.75 8.10 -24.84
CA THR A 231 -2.80 7.75 -25.81
C THR A 231 -4.18 7.50 -25.18
N ARG A 232 -4.23 7.38 -23.85
CA ARG A 232 -5.45 7.09 -23.10
C ARG A 232 -6.12 8.39 -22.63
N SER A 233 -7.45 8.43 -22.70
CA SER A 233 -8.23 9.61 -22.34
C SER A 233 -8.12 10.03 -20.87
N GLY A 234 -7.99 9.06 -19.96
CA GLY A 234 -8.33 9.29 -18.56
C GLY A 234 -9.84 9.40 -18.37
N ASP A 235 -10.26 10.10 -17.32
CA ASP A 235 -11.68 10.30 -17.01
C ASP A 235 -12.45 10.99 -18.14
N ILE A 236 -13.60 10.41 -18.48
CA ILE A 236 -14.62 11.00 -19.35
C ILE A 236 -16.01 10.79 -18.74
N ASP A 237 -16.99 11.59 -19.19
CA ASP A 237 -18.39 11.41 -18.81
C ASP A 237 -18.96 10.10 -19.43
N PRO A 238 -19.54 9.18 -18.65
CA PRO A 238 -20.24 8.01 -19.20
C PRO A 238 -21.32 8.35 -20.23
N GLY A 239 -21.98 9.51 -20.11
CA GLY A 239 -22.95 10.02 -21.08
C GLY A 239 -22.36 10.28 -22.48
N ALA A 240 -21.03 10.45 -22.57
CA ALA A 240 -20.33 10.64 -23.83
C ALA A 240 -20.47 9.44 -24.78
N PHE A 241 -20.57 8.21 -24.27
CA PHE A 241 -20.79 7.02 -25.10
C PHE A 241 -22.07 7.14 -25.93
N GLY A 242 -23.18 7.54 -25.28
CA GLY A 242 -24.45 7.75 -25.96
C GLY A 242 -24.42 8.91 -26.96
N PHE A 243 -23.67 9.98 -26.65
CA PHE A 243 -23.44 11.08 -27.59
C PHE A 243 -22.68 10.59 -28.83
N LEU A 244 -21.54 9.92 -28.66
CA LEU A 244 -20.69 9.41 -29.74
C LEU A 244 -21.45 8.43 -30.63
N GLN A 245 -22.23 7.52 -30.03
CA GLN A 245 -23.06 6.59 -30.79
C GLN A 245 -24.15 7.32 -31.60
N ARG A 246 -24.88 8.24 -30.98
CA ARG A 246 -25.99 8.93 -31.67
C ARG A 246 -25.52 9.88 -32.75
N HIS A 247 -24.42 10.59 -32.52
CA HIS A 247 -23.96 11.66 -33.41
C HIS A 247 -22.87 11.20 -34.39
N LEU A 248 -21.92 10.37 -33.95
CA LEU A 248 -20.82 9.89 -34.78
C LEU A 248 -21.03 8.45 -35.28
N ARG A 249 -22.12 7.79 -34.86
CA ARG A 249 -22.46 6.41 -35.27
C ARG A 249 -21.38 5.38 -34.91
N LEU A 250 -20.58 5.67 -33.89
CA LEU A 250 -19.58 4.75 -33.36
C LEU A 250 -20.26 3.70 -32.48
N ASP A 251 -19.86 2.44 -32.62
CA ASP A 251 -20.22 1.39 -31.67
C ASP A 251 -19.32 1.44 -30.42
N VAL A 252 -19.63 0.62 -29.43
CA VAL A 252 -18.90 0.60 -28.16
C VAL A 252 -17.42 0.24 -28.38
N ALA A 253 -17.14 -0.75 -29.22
CA ALA A 253 -15.77 -1.20 -29.50
C ALA A 253 -14.93 -0.09 -30.16
N ALA A 254 -15.49 0.65 -31.12
CA ALA A 254 -14.81 1.78 -31.75
C ALA A 254 -14.55 2.93 -30.77
N ILE A 255 -15.52 3.22 -29.89
CA ILE A 255 -15.34 4.23 -28.83
C ILE A 255 -14.21 3.79 -27.89
N GLU A 256 -14.24 2.56 -27.38
CA GLU A 256 -13.19 2.03 -26.49
C GLU A 256 -11.82 2.06 -27.16
N ALA A 257 -11.71 1.59 -28.40
CA ALA A 257 -10.45 1.62 -29.15
C ALA A 257 -9.87 3.03 -29.27
N ALA A 258 -10.71 4.03 -29.60
CA ALA A 258 -10.31 5.42 -29.69
C ALA A 258 -9.88 6.00 -28.33
N LEU A 259 -10.56 5.62 -27.24
CA LEU A 259 -10.20 6.04 -25.89
C LEU A 259 -8.87 5.44 -25.41
N TYR A 260 -8.50 4.25 -25.88
CA TYR A 260 -7.23 3.60 -25.55
C TYR A 260 -6.04 4.11 -26.37
N SER A 261 -6.24 4.37 -27.66
CA SER A 261 -5.14 4.50 -28.63
C SER A 261 -5.05 5.85 -29.35
N ASP A 262 -6.15 6.60 -29.39
CA ASP A 262 -6.28 7.85 -30.18
C ASP A 262 -6.71 9.06 -29.33
N SER A 263 -6.60 8.95 -28.00
CA SER A 263 -6.96 9.98 -27.03
C SER A 263 -5.72 10.50 -26.29
N GLY A 264 -5.92 11.13 -25.12
CA GLY A 264 -4.81 11.63 -24.30
C GLY A 264 -4.01 12.74 -24.99
N LEU A 265 -2.70 12.78 -24.75
CA LEU A 265 -1.79 13.73 -25.39
C LEU A 265 -1.80 13.60 -26.91
N LYS A 266 -1.85 12.36 -27.42
CA LYS A 266 -1.93 12.07 -28.85
C LYS A 266 -3.20 12.64 -29.47
N GLY A 267 -4.36 12.44 -28.83
CA GLY A 267 -5.62 12.97 -29.34
C GLY A 267 -5.67 14.51 -29.37
N LEU A 268 -4.97 15.17 -28.43
CA LEU A 268 -4.94 16.63 -28.35
C LEU A 268 -3.87 17.28 -29.24
N THR A 269 -2.76 16.58 -29.49
CA THR A 269 -1.57 17.20 -30.10
C THR A 269 -1.06 16.44 -31.31
N GLY A 270 -1.40 15.17 -31.49
CA GLY A 270 -0.81 14.27 -32.47
C GLY A 270 0.42 13.49 -31.98
N SER A 271 0.99 13.83 -30.81
CA SER A 271 2.10 13.08 -30.19
C SER A 271 1.71 12.55 -28.81
N PRO A 272 2.02 11.27 -28.49
CA PRO A 272 1.87 10.74 -27.13
C PRO A 272 3.03 11.11 -26.20
N ASP A 273 4.13 11.69 -26.72
CA ASP A 273 5.32 12.01 -25.93
C ASP A 273 5.23 13.42 -25.34
N MET A 274 5.31 13.51 -24.01
CA MET A 274 5.25 14.79 -23.31
C MET A 274 6.40 15.74 -23.71
N ARG A 275 7.57 15.22 -24.08
CA ARG A 275 8.73 16.05 -24.47
C ARG A 275 8.42 16.83 -25.76
N ASP A 276 7.90 16.14 -26.77
CA ASP A 276 7.46 16.76 -28.02
C ASP A 276 6.37 17.81 -27.77
N VAL A 277 5.45 17.51 -26.85
CA VAL A 277 4.36 18.43 -26.47
C VAL A 277 4.91 19.67 -25.76
N GLU A 278 5.87 19.52 -24.84
CA GLU A 278 6.53 20.63 -24.16
C GLU A 278 7.31 21.53 -25.15
N ASP A 279 8.06 20.94 -26.07
CA ASP A 279 8.81 21.67 -27.10
C ASP A 279 7.87 22.49 -28.01
N ARG A 280 6.76 21.89 -28.45
CA ARG A 280 5.75 22.59 -29.25
C ARG A 280 5.04 23.69 -28.47
N ALA A 281 4.71 23.45 -27.21
CA ALA A 281 4.10 24.46 -26.36
C ALA A 281 5.02 25.67 -26.16
N ALA A 282 6.33 25.43 -26.01
CA ALA A 282 7.36 26.47 -25.95
C ALA A 282 7.49 27.25 -27.27
N ALA A 283 7.25 26.59 -28.41
CA ALA A 283 7.17 27.22 -29.72
C ALA A 283 5.84 27.97 -30.00
N GLY A 284 4.92 28.02 -29.04
CA GLY A 284 3.65 28.77 -29.14
C GLY A 284 2.46 27.97 -29.68
N ASP A 285 2.56 26.64 -29.79
CA ASP A 285 1.45 25.79 -30.20
C ASP A 285 0.33 25.77 -29.14
N ALA A 286 -0.83 26.34 -29.48
CA ALA A 286 -1.97 26.46 -28.58
C ALA A 286 -2.57 25.10 -28.15
N ALA A 287 -2.56 24.10 -29.04
CA ALA A 287 -3.08 22.76 -28.72
C ALA A 287 -2.15 22.04 -27.74
N ALA A 288 -0.84 22.18 -27.92
CA ALA A 288 0.16 21.65 -26.98
C ALA A 288 0.08 22.34 -25.60
N GLN A 289 -0.08 23.66 -25.57
CA GLN A 289 -0.30 24.42 -24.33
C GLN A 289 -1.57 23.98 -23.59
N LEU A 290 -2.67 23.78 -24.32
CA LEU A 290 -3.91 23.24 -23.75
C LEU A 290 -3.70 21.84 -23.17
N ALA A 291 -3.02 20.95 -23.90
CA ALA A 291 -2.75 19.59 -23.46
C ALA A 291 -1.95 19.55 -22.15
N ILE A 292 -0.89 20.36 -22.03
CA ILE A 292 -0.10 20.48 -20.79
C ILE A 292 -0.95 20.99 -19.63
N ASN A 293 -1.76 22.04 -19.85
CA ASN A 293 -2.59 22.60 -18.80
C ASN A 293 -3.67 21.61 -18.35
N LEU A 294 -4.28 20.88 -19.28
CA LEU A 294 -5.28 19.85 -19.00
C LEU A 294 -4.66 18.68 -18.23
N TYR A 295 -3.47 18.22 -18.63
CA TYR A 295 -2.71 17.19 -17.95
C TYR A 295 -2.40 17.59 -16.50
N ALA A 296 -1.75 18.75 -16.30
CA ALA A 296 -1.39 19.24 -14.97
C ALA A 296 -2.62 19.48 -14.08
N TYR A 297 -3.69 20.04 -14.64
CA TYR A 297 -4.95 20.24 -13.93
C TYR A 297 -5.57 18.93 -13.45
N ARG A 298 -5.58 17.89 -14.30
CA ARG A 298 -6.12 16.58 -13.92
C ARG A 298 -5.34 15.98 -12.75
N VAL A 299 -4.00 15.98 -12.81
CA VAL A 299 -3.16 15.46 -11.71
C VAL A 299 -3.39 16.26 -10.43
N ARG A 300 -3.41 17.59 -10.52
CA ARG A 300 -3.64 18.48 -9.37
C ARG A 300 -5.00 18.23 -8.70
N LYS A 301 -6.05 17.97 -9.48
CA LYS A 301 -7.37 17.57 -8.94
C LYS A 301 -7.29 16.27 -8.13
N TYR A 302 -6.55 15.27 -8.63
CA TYR A 302 -6.35 14.02 -7.90
C TYR A 302 -5.56 14.24 -6.60
N LEU A 303 -4.54 15.10 -6.59
CA LEU A 303 -3.82 15.46 -5.37
C LEU A 303 -4.78 16.05 -4.31
N GLY A 304 -5.62 17.01 -4.70
CA GLY A 304 -6.60 17.59 -3.79
C GLY A 304 -7.64 16.57 -3.31
N GLY A 305 -8.14 15.72 -4.20
CA GLY A 305 -9.11 14.68 -3.88
C GLY A 305 -8.57 13.65 -2.88
N TYR A 306 -7.33 13.18 -3.09
CA TYR A 306 -6.70 12.21 -2.19
C TYR A 306 -6.25 12.79 -0.87
N ALA A 307 -5.76 14.04 -0.85
CA ALA A 307 -5.50 14.72 0.41
C ALA A 307 -6.78 14.86 1.25
N ALA A 308 -7.92 15.17 0.61
CA ALA A 308 -9.22 15.19 1.28
C ALA A 308 -9.64 13.79 1.76
N ALA A 309 -9.48 12.76 0.93
CA ALA A 309 -9.85 11.38 1.27
C ALA A 309 -9.07 10.82 2.47
N MET A 310 -7.81 11.21 2.65
CA MET A 310 -6.95 10.80 3.77
C MET A 310 -7.02 11.74 4.99
N GLY A 311 -7.74 12.86 4.90
CA GLY A 311 -7.79 13.87 5.97
C GLY A 311 -6.46 14.65 6.14
N GLY A 312 -5.66 14.73 5.08
CA GLY A 312 -4.35 15.38 5.05
C GLY A 312 -3.37 14.64 4.15
N VAL A 313 -2.19 15.24 3.97
CA VAL A 313 -1.09 14.64 3.21
C VAL A 313 0.23 15.09 3.82
N ASP A 314 1.15 14.15 3.97
CA ASP A 314 2.48 14.40 4.52
C ASP A 314 3.51 14.48 3.39
N ALA A 315 3.34 13.71 2.30
CA ALA A 315 4.19 13.81 1.12
C ALA A 315 3.47 13.56 -0.21
N VAL A 316 3.94 14.21 -1.28
CA VAL A 316 3.63 13.90 -2.67
C VAL A 316 4.89 13.37 -3.35
N VAL A 317 4.79 12.22 -4.02
CA VAL A 317 5.93 11.53 -4.63
C VAL A 317 5.75 11.48 -6.14
N PHE A 318 6.64 12.10 -6.90
CA PHE A 318 6.64 12.01 -8.35
C PHE A 318 7.58 10.90 -8.84
N THR A 319 7.07 10.05 -9.72
CA THR A 319 7.84 9.02 -10.39
C THR A 319 7.34 8.77 -11.81
N GLY A 320 7.88 7.78 -12.50
CA GLY A 320 7.65 7.51 -13.92
C GLY A 320 8.40 8.48 -14.83
N GLY A 321 8.45 8.18 -16.13
CA GLY A 321 9.28 8.90 -17.08
C GLY A 321 9.02 10.41 -17.15
N ILE A 322 7.77 10.86 -17.04
CA ILE A 322 7.41 12.28 -17.00
C ILE A 322 7.67 12.85 -15.59
N GLY A 323 7.27 12.12 -14.54
CA GLY A 323 7.36 12.61 -13.17
C GLY A 323 8.79 12.79 -12.67
N GLN A 324 9.73 11.98 -13.17
CA GLN A 324 11.16 12.07 -12.89
C GLN A 324 11.82 13.20 -13.68
N ASN A 325 11.48 13.36 -14.96
CA ASN A 325 12.27 14.18 -15.88
C ASN A 325 11.69 15.57 -16.19
N SER A 326 10.37 15.78 -16.07
CA SER A 326 9.77 17.09 -16.38
C SER A 326 9.58 17.95 -15.12
N ALA A 327 10.57 18.82 -14.87
CA ALA A 327 10.49 19.85 -13.84
C ALA A 327 9.33 20.83 -14.10
N SER A 328 9.07 21.16 -15.37
CA SER A 328 7.94 21.99 -15.82
C SER A 328 6.61 21.37 -15.38
N MET A 329 6.41 20.07 -15.61
CA MET A 329 5.17 19.41 -15.25
C MET A 329 4.97 19.35 -13.73
N ARG A 330 6.00 18.99 -12.96
CA ARG A 330 5.95 19.02 -11.49
C ARG A 330 5.57 20.40 -10.97
N ARG A 331 6.18 21.46 -11.51
CA ARG A 331 5.85 22.84 -11.15
C ARG A 331 4.39 23.17 -11.42
N ARG A 332 3.88 22.86 -12.62
CA ARG A 332 2.48 23.14 -13.00
C ARG A 332 1.47 22.36 -12.16
N ILE A 333 1.80 21.14 -11.76
CA ILE A 333 0.95 20.30 -10.90
C ILE A 333 0.90 20.84 -9.47
N CYS A 334 2.05 21.22 -8.92
CA CYS A 334 2.17 21.75 -7.56
C CYS A 334 1.66 23.20 -7.42
N ASP A 335 1.55 23.93 -8.53
CA ASP A 335 1.09 25.30 -8.54
C ASP A 335 -0.34 25.45 -7.96
N GLY A 336 -0.51 26.43 -7.09
CA GLY A 336 -1.79 26.69 -6.40
C GLY A 336 -2.13 25.74 -5.25
N LEU A 337 -1.23 24.84 -4.82
CA LEU A 337 -1.46 23.93 -3.68
C LEU A 337 -0.94 24.44 -2.32
N SER A 338 -0.58 25.73 -2.23
CA SER A 338 -0.11 26.34 -0.98
C SER A 338 -1.17 26.35 0.13
N PHE A 339 -2.46 26.40 -0.23
CA PHE A 339 -3.58 26.34 0.74
C PHE A 339 -3.60 25.02 1.54
N MET A 340 -3.12 23.91 0.94
CA MET A 340 -2.96 22.63 1.61
C MET A 340 -1.54 22.42 2.18
N GLY A 341 -0.70 23.46 2.16
CA GLY A 341 0.65 23.46 2.75
C GLY A 341 1.74 22.91 1.84
N LEU A 342 1.49 22.73 0.54
CA LEU A 342 2.49 22.30 -0.44
C LEU A 342 3.08 23.51 -1.15
N MET A 343 4.38 23.75 -0.98
CA MET A 343 5.12 24.79 -1.68
C MET A 343 6.36 24.19 -2.31
N LEU A 344 6.56 24.40 -3.62
CA LEU A 344 7.68 23.85 -4.37
C LEU A 344 8.86 24.83 -4.38
N ASP A 345 10.08 24.32 -4.28
CA ASP A 345 11.30 25.08 -4.54
C ASP A 345 11.67 24.92 -6.03
N ASP A 346 11.68 26.03 -6.80
CA ASP A 346 11.93 25.96 -8.25
C ASP A 346 13.34 25.47 -8.57
N ASP A 347 14.34 25.87 -7.77
CA ASP A 347 15.74 25.54 -8.02
C ASP A 347 16.00 24.07 -7.73
N ARG A 348 15.51 23.54 -6.60
CA ARG A 348 15.60 22.10 -6.30
C ARG A 348 14.81 21.25 -7.30
N ASN A 349 13.71 21.77 -7.83
CA ASN A 349 12.87 21.06 -8.78
C ASN A 349 13.50 20.92 -10.17
N ARG A 350 14.38 21.84 -10.60
CA ARG A 350 14.92 21.85 -11.97
C ARG A 350 15.73 20.61 -12.33
N ALA A 351 16.57 20.14 -11.42
CA ALA A 351 17.45 19.01 -11.67
C ALA A 351 17.67 18.21 -10.36
N PRO A 352 16.65 17.47 -9.89
CA PRO A 352 16.82 16.58 -8.75
C PRO A 352 17.88 15.51 -9.09
N ASP A 353 18.81 15.27 -8.17
CA ASP A 353 19.74 14.15 -8.30
C ASP A 353 19.00 12.84 -7.99
N LEU A 354 18.85 12.00 -9.01
CA LEU A 354 18.18 10.71 -8.94
C LEU A 354 19.18 9.53 -9.01
N SER A 355 20.48 9.81 -9.01
CA SER A 355 21.52 8.78 -9.05
C SER A 355 21.36 7.79 -7.90
N ASP A 356 21.75 6.54 -8.13
CA ASP A 356 21.65 5.46 -7.14
C ASP A 356 20.25 5.31 -6.51
N ARG A 357 19.19 5.59 -7.28
CA ARG A 357 17.79 5.57 -6.83
C ARG A 357 17.55 6.55 -5.66
N ALA A 358 18.19 7.71 -5.70
CA ALA A 358 17.96 8.78 -4.75
C ALA A 358 16.48 9.25 -4.78
N ALA A 359 16.07 9.86 -3.67
CA ALA A 359 14.73 10.38 -3.47
C ALA A 359 14.77 11.81 -2.90
N PRO A 360 15.32 12.78 -3.64
CA PRO A 360 15.47 14.15 -3.19
C PRO A 360 14.12 14.81 -2.88
N GLN A 361 14.16 15.64 -1.83
CA GLN A 361 13.07 16.50 -1.40
C GLN A 361 13.19 17.88 -2.07
N ILE A 362 12.19 18.26 -2.86
CA ILE A 362 12.19 19.47 -3.71
C ILE A 362 11.17 20.52 -3.27
N GLN A 363 10.55 20.37 -2.10
CA GLN A 363 9.70 21.40 -1.52
C GLN A 363 10.52 22.60 -0.98
N ALA A 364 9.87 23.76 -0.93
CA ALA A 364 10.42 24.98 -0.33
C ALA A 364 10.50 24.89 1.20
N GLN A 365 11.37 25.72 1.78
CA GLN A 365 11.44 25.86 3.24
C GLN A 365 10.09 26.32 3.80
N GLY A 366 9.63 25.65 4.87
CA GLY A 366 8.33 25.94 5.49
C GLY A 366 7.13 25.26 4.82
N SER A 367 7.33 24.51 3.73
CA SER A 367 6.28 23.61 3.22
C SER A 367 5.92 22.57 4.28
N ARG A 368 4.63 22.39 4.55
CA ARG A 368 4.11 21.36 5.46
C ARG A 368 4.03 19.99 4.81
N VAL A 369 3.97 19.97 3.47
CA VAL A 369 3.93 18.76 2.66
C VAL A 369 5.29 18.60 1.98
N ALA A 370 5.91 17.44 2.14
CA ALA A 370 7.12 17.10 1.42
C ALA A 370 6.81 16.80 -0.06
N VAL A 371 7.72 17.17 -0.96
CA VAL A 371 7.62 16.81 -2.38
C VAL A 371 8.86 16.03 -2.74
N VAL A 372 8.70 14.74 -3.01
CA VAL A 372 9.79 13.82 -3.30
C VAL A 372 9.76 13.47 -4.79
N VAL A 373 10.93 13.41 -5.42
CA VAL A 373 11.07 12.85 -6.78
C VAL A 373 11.97 11.63 -6.68
N THR A 374 11.56 10.50 -7.26
CA THR A 374 12.41 9.30 -7.24
C THR A 374 12.15 8.40 -8.44
N GLU A 375 13.19 7.69 -8.87
CA GLU A 375 13.03 6.62 -9.85
C GLU A 375 12.11 5.53 -9.32
N THR A 376 11.37 4.85 -10.19
CA THR A 376 10.65 3.65 -9.79
C THR A 376 11.48 2.43 -10.15
N ALA A 377 11.57 1.47 -9.23
CA ALA A 377 12.28 0.23 -9.45
C ALA A 377 11.30 -0.96 -9.43
N GLU A 378 10.36 -1.00 -10.38
CA GLU A 378 9.32 -2.06 -10.44
C GLU A 378 9.93 -3.47 -10.46
N GLN A 379 10.98 -3.71 -11.27
CA GLN A 379 11.64 -5.01 -11.34
C GLN A 379 12.34 -5.39 -10.01
N LEU A 380 12.93 -4.41 -9.31
CA LEU A 380 13.49 -4.64 -7.97
C LEU A 380 12.38 -4.99 -6.98
N MET A 381 11.26 -4.28 -7.03
CA MET A 381 10.11 -4.54 -6.16
C MET A 381 9.60 -5.97 -6.38
N ILE A 382 9.47 -6.39 -7.64
CA ILE A 382 9.12 -7.78 -7.97
C ILE A 382 10.16 -8.75 -7.40
N ALA A 383 11.46 -8.51 -7.58
CA ALA A 383 12.50 -9.38 -7.01
C ALA A 383 12.42 -9.48 -5.47
N ARG A 384 12.08 -8.37 -4.79
CA ARG A 384 11.82 -8.34 -3.34
C ARG A 384 10.57 -9.12 -2.96
N GLU A 385 9.47 -9.01 -3.71
CA GLU A 385 8.25 -9.80 -3.49
C GLU A 385 8.50 -11.31 -3.68
N VAL A 386 9.29 -11.69 -4.69
CA VAL A 386 9.68 -13.09 -4.92
C VAL A 386 10.51 -13.62 -3.76
N ARG A 387 11.54 -12.91 -3.32
CA ARG A 387 12.31 -13.26 -2.11
C ARG A 387 11.42 -13.35 -0.89
N GLY A 388 10.62 -12.31 -0.63
CA GLY A 388 9.70 -12.27 0.49
C GLY A 388 8.73 -13.45 0.50
N LEU A 389 8.30 -13.96 -0.65
CA LEU A 389 7.47 -15.15 -0.72
C LEU A 389 8.24 -16.45 -0.48
N LEU A 390 9.46 -16.58 -1.04
CA LEU A 390 10.24 -17.83 -0.99
C LEU A 390 11.04 -17.99 0.31
N ASP A 391 11.45 -16.89 0.93
CA ASP A 391 12.19 -16.85 2.20
C ASP A 391 11.23 -16.94 3.42
N ARG A 392 9.91 -16.88 3.21
CA ARG A 392 8.92 -17.04 4.28
C ARG A 392 9.02 -18.47 4.85
N PRO A 393 9.31 -18.63 6.16
CA PRO A 393 9.15 -19.93 6.79
C PRO A 393 7.70 -20.38 6.66
N ALA A 394 7.48 -21.70 6.61
CA ALA A 394 6.13 -22.25 6.64
C ALA A 394 5.44 -21.80 7.95
N LEU A 395 4.48 -20.89 7.83
CA LEU A 395 3.78 -20.33 8.98
C LEU A 395 2.83 -21.39 9.53
N THR A 396 2.85 -21.59 10.84
CA THR A 396 1.85 -22.40 11.53
C THR A 396 0.81 -21.45 12.10
N PRO A 397 -0.46 -21.48 11.63
CA PRO A 397 -1.52 -20.69 12.23
C PRO A 397 -1.62 -21.04 13.71
N GLN A 398 -1.44 -20.03 14.57
CA GLN A 398 -1.67 -20.16 16.01
C GLN A 398 -2.97 -19.44 16.36
N PRO A 399 -3.81 -20.00 17.24
CA PRO A 399 -4.93 -19.27 17.80
C PRO A 399 -4.42 -18.03 18.53
N VAL A 400 -5.07 -16.89 18.28
CA VAL A 400 -4.82 -15.62 18.98
C VAL A 400 -6.03 -15.36 19.87
N PRO A 401 -6.01 -15.70 21.17
CA PRO A 401 -7.14 -15.43 22.03
C PRO A 401 -7.39 -13.94 22.15
N VAL A 402 -8.66 -13.56 22.12
CA VAL A 402 -9.11 -12.18 22.15
C VAL A 402 -9.57 -11.84 23.57
N ALA A 403 -8.92 -10.85 24.17
CA ALA A 403 -9.27 -10.27 25.45
C ALA A 403 -9.98 -8.94 25.25
N VAL A 404 -11.16 -8.81 25.85
CA VAL A 404 -11.90 -7.56 25.92
C VAL A 404 -11.37 -6.75 27.11
N SER A 405 -10.64 -5.69 26.81
CA SER A 405 -10.13 -4.76 27.80
C SER A 405 -11.25 -3.81 28.22
N GLY A 406 -11.79 -4.07 29.41
CA GLY A 406 -12.69 -3.13 30.08
C GLY A 406 -11.95 -1.85 30.50
N ARG A 407 -12.71 -0.82 30.89
CA ARG A 407 -12.14 0.43 31.41
C ARG A 407 -11.24 0.17 32.63
N HIS A 408 -10.01 0.68 32.59
CA HIS A 408 -9.05 0.46 33.66
C HIS A 408 -7.97 1.54 33.71
N VAL A 409 -7.17 1.52 34.77
CA VAL A 409 -6.04 2.42 34.97
C VAL A 409 -4.77 1.65 35.30
N HIS A 410 -3.65 2.12 34.78
CA HIS A 410 -2.33 1.80 35.29
C HIS A 410 -1.81 3.01 36.06
N LEU A 411 -1.52 2.86 37.36
CA LEU A 411 -1.13 3.98 38.20
C LEU A 411 0.40 4.11 38.31
N SER A 412 0.86 5.36 38.46
CA SER A 412 2.21 5.64 38.95
C SER A 412 2.30 5.58 40.47
N ALA A 413 3.51 5.37 41.00
CA ALA A 413 3.76 5.40 42.44
C ALA A 413 3.34 6.73 43.08
N GLU A 414 3.49 7.85 42.36
CA GLU A 414 3.01 9.16 42.82
C GLU A 414 1.48 9.23 42.89
N THR A 415 0.80 8.68 41.89
CA THR A 415 -0.66 8.66 41.86
C THR A 415 -1.23 7.74 42.94
N VAL A 416 -0.61 6.59 43.20
CA VAL A 416 -1.00 5.73 44.34
C VAL A 416 -0.90 6.51 45.65
N ARG A 417 0.19 7.26 45.86
CA ARG A 417 0.37 8.09 47.05
C ARG A 417 -0.72 9.15 47.19
N ALA A 418 -1.09 9.81 46.09
CA ALA A 418 -2.13 10.84 46.09
C ALA A 418 -3.55 10.29 46.34
N LEU A 419 -3.84 9.07 45.86
CA LEU A 419 -5.18 8.48 45.94
C LEU A 419 -5.41 7.65 47.21
N PHE A 420 -4.36 7.02 47.74
CA PHE A 420 -4.44 6.03 48.83
C PHE A 420 -3.54 6.35 50.04
N GLY A 421 -2.57 7.26 49.93
CA GLY A 421 -1.68 7.67 51.01
C GLY A 421 -0.20 7.35 50.78
N ALA A 422 0.70 8.05 51.48
CA ALA A 422 2.15 8.11 51.20
C ALA A 422 2.88 6.75 51.18
N ASP A 423 2.44 5.78 51.98
CA ASP A 423 3.06 4.46 52.10
C ASP A 423 2.15 3.31 51.62
N TYR A 424 1.06 3.66 50.91
CA TYR A 424 0.07 2.67 50.50
C TYR A 424 0.62 1.77 49.39
N ARG A 425 0.40 0.45 49.52
CA ARG A 425 0.67 -0.53 48.48
C ARG A 425 -0.66 -1.14 48.04
N LEU A 426 -0.89 -1.14 46.73
CA LEU A 426 -2.06 -1.79 46.15
C LEU A 426 -2.05 -3.28 46.49
N THR A 427 -3.23 -3.83 46.73
CA THR A 427 -3.42 -5.24 47.04
C THR A 427 -3.52 -6.01 45.73
N GLU A 428 -2.55 -6.90 45.48
CA GLU A 428 -2.57 -7.74 44.28
C GLU A 428 -3.76 -8.70 44.34
N GLY A 429 -4.70 -8.55 43.40
CA GLY A 429 -5.88 -9.39 43.28
C GLY A 429 -5.69 -10.49 42.24
N ALA A 430 -6.67 -10.63 41.34
CA ALA A 430 -6.67 -11.71 40.35
C ALA A 430 -5.54 -11.52 39.31
N PRO A 431 -4.78 -12.58 38.98
CA PRO A 431 -3.79 -12.52 37.92
C PRO A 431 -4.46 -12.30 36.57
N LEU A 432 -3.81 -11.53 35.71
CA LEU A 432 -4.17 -11.39 34.30
C LEU A 432 -3.43 -12.44 33.47
N ARG A 433 -3.90 -12.65 32.24
CA ARG A 433 -3.31 -13.66 31.34
C ARG A 433 -1.87 -13.33 30.97
N GLN A 434 -1.56 -12.04 30.79
CA GLN A 434 -0.18 -11.58 30.62
C GLN A 434 0.62 -11.82 31.91
N PRO A 435 1.71 -12.62 31.87
CA PRO A 435 2.47 -12.98 33.07
C PRO A 435 2.97 -11.76 33.85
N GLY A 436 2.79 -11.80 35.17
CA GLY A 436 3.20 -10.71 36.07
C GLY A 436 2.22 -9.54 36.18
N ASN A 437 1.17 -9.50 35.35
CA ASN A 437 0.12 -8.51 35.46
C ASN A 437 -1.04 -9.02 36.33
N TRP A 438 -1.73 -8.10 37.00
CA TRP A 438 -2.81 -8.42 37.92
C TRP A 438 -3.81 -7.28 38.02
N VAL A 439 -5.03 -7.60 38.46
CA VAL A 439 -6.05 -6.61 38.80
C VAL A 439 -5.99 -6.37 40.30
N ALA A 440 -5.84 -5.12 40.74
CA ALA A 440 -5.84 -4.78 42.17
C ALA A 440 -7.19 -5.12 42.81
N GLU A 441 -7.26 -5.25 44.13
CA GLU A 441 -8.57 -5.26 44.84
C GLU A 441 -9.19 -3.86 44.86
N GLU A 442 -8.35 -2.82 44.91
CA GLU A 442 -8.78 -1.44 44.93
C GLU A 442 -9.43 -1.00 43.61
N ARG A 443 -10.28 0.02 43.71
CA ARG A 443 -10.91 0.68 42.56
C ARG A 443 -10.81 2.19 42.70
N VAL A 444 -10.82 2.88 41.57
CA VAL A 444 -10.83 4.35 41.52
C VAL A 444 -12.07 4.84 40.77
N THR A 445 -12.36 6.13 40.92
CA THR A 445 -13.39 6.81 40.12
C THR A 445 -12.71 7.78 39.17
N LEU A 446 -13.16 7.79 37.91
CA LEU A 446 -12.82 8.82 36.93
C LEU A 446 -13.93 9.87 36.93
N GLU A 447 -13.57 11.14 36.97
CA GLU A 447 -14.49 12.28 36.88
C GLU A 447 -14.06 13.19 35.72
N GLY A 448 -14.99 13.41 34.79
CA GLY A 448 -14.87 14.37 33.70
C GLY A 448 -15.98 15.43 33.76
N PRO A 449 -15.98 16.41 32.83
CA PRO A 449 -16.92 17.53 32.86
C PRO A 449 -18.40 17.15 32.79
N LYS A 450 -18.74 15.99 32.18
CA LYS A 450 -20.13 15.56 31.99
C LYS A 450 -20.58 14.46 32.95
N GLY A 451 -19.65 13.77 33.61
CA GLY A 451 -20.02 12.59 34.37
C GLY A 451 -18.85 11.88 35.04
N ARG A 452 -19.16 10.75 35.67
CA ARG A 452 -18.22 9.93 36.41
C ARG A 452 -18.31 8.47 35.99
N LEU A 453 -17.17 7.79 36.00
CA LEU A 453 -17.08 6.33 35.88
C LEU A 453 -16.57 5.80 37.21
N GLU A 454 -17.45 5.14 37.96
CA GLU A 454 -17.13 4.57 39.27
C GLU A 454 -16.57 3.16 39.15
N ARG A 455 -15.86 2.72 40.19
CA ARG A 455 -15.34 1.35 40.34
C ARG A 455 -14.44 0.91 39.16
N VAL A 456 -13.65 1.83 38.61
CA VAL A 456 -12.69 1.56 37.53
C VAL A 456 -11.56 0.69 38.09
N ALA A 457 -11.22 -0.37 37.34
CA ALA A 457 -10.20 -1.33 37.73
C ALA A 457 -8.80 -0.72 37.70
N ILE A 458 -7.93 -1.16 38.60
CA ILE A 458 -6.51 -0.79 38.61
C ILE A 458 -5.71 -2.01 38.19
N LEU A 459 -4.88 -1.88 37.15
CA LEU A 459 -4.04 -2.96 36.65
C LEU A 459 -2.58 -2.74 37.06
N GLY A 460 -2.02 -3.73 37.72
CA GLY A 460 -0.60 -3.82 38.06
C GLY A 460 0.23 -4.52 36.97
N PRO A 461 1.56 -4.36 37.01
CA PRO A 461 2.31 -3.57 37.99
C PRO A 461 2.19 -2.05 37.77
N LEU A 462 2.67 -1.27 38.74
CA LEU A 462 2.71 0.20 38.62
C LEU A 462 3.56 0.63 37.41
N ARG A 463 3.14 1.70 36.73
CA ARG A 463 3.86 2.27 35.59
C ARG A 463 4.62 3.53 35.98
N PRO A 464 5.63 3.97 35.21
CA PRO A 464 6.30 5.25 35.45
C PRO A 464 5.35 6.45 35.36
N ARG A 465 4.34 6.38 34.48
CA ARG A 465 3.32 7.40 34.28
C ARG A 465 1.93 6.76 34.33
N THR A 466 0.98 7.48 34.92
CA THR A 466 -0.41 7.04 35.00
C THR A 466 -1.02 7.02 33.60
N GLN A 467 -1.75 5.95 33.31
CA GLN A 467 -2.43 5.73 32.05
C GLN A 467 -3.85 5.24 32.32
N ILE A 468 -4.80 5.75 31.54
CA ILE A 468 -6.22 5.48 31.72
C ILE A 468 -6.75 5.04 30.37
N GLU A 469 -7.23 3.80 30.31
CA GLU A 469 -7.78 3.22 29.08
C GLU A 469 -9.31 3.10 29.23
N VAL A 470 -10.03 3.71 28.30
CA VAL A 470 -11.49 3.74 28.27
C VAL A 470 -12.01 3.41 26.88
N SER A 471 -13.29 3.03 26.78
CA SER A 471 -13.97 2.95 25.48
C SER A 471 -14.31 4.36 24.94
N ARG A 472 -14.70 4.43 23.65
CA ARG A 472 -15.17 5.70 23.08
C ARG A 472 -16.50 6.12 23.69
N THR A 473 -17.36 5.17 24.00
CA THR A 473 -18.60 5.39 24.78
C THR A 473 -18.30 5.99 26.15
N ASP A 474 -17.30 5.48 26.86
CA ASP A 474 -16.88 6.00 28.17
C ASP A 474 -16.32 7.43 28.08
N SER A 475 -15.60 7.75 27.01
CA SER A 475 -15.12 9.11 26.72
C SER A 475 -16.27 10.11 26.59
N PHE A 476 -17.34 9.72 25.88
CA PHE A 476 -18.56 10.53 25.80
C PHE A 476 -19.24 10.72 27.15
N ALA A 477 -19.29 9.68 27.99
CA ALA A 477 -19.88 9.74 29.33
C ALA A 477 -19.10 10.68 30.27
N LEU A 478 -17.77 10.69 30.19
CA LEU A 478 -16.92 11.64 30.91
C LEU A 478 -17.03 13.06 30.34
N GLY A 479 -17.39 13.20 29.06
CA GLY A 479 -17.39 14.48 28.36
C GLY A 479 -15.98 14.94 27.97
N ILE A 480 -15.09 13.99 27.71
CA ILE A 480 -13.70 14.22 27.31
C ILE A 480 -13.49 13.47 26.00
N ASP A 481 -12.96 14.14 24.98
CA ASP A 481 -12.61 13.48 23.71
C ASP A 481 -11.24 12.81 23.83
N ALA A 482 -11.22 11.54 24.24
CA ALA A 482 -9.97 10.79 24.38
C ALA A 482 -9.48 10.30 23.01
N PRO A 483 -8.19 10.53 22.67
CA PRO A 483 -7.65 10.07 21.40
C PRO A 483 -7.44 8.55 21.39
N VAL A 484 -7.58 7.93 20.21
CA VAL A 484 -7.15 6.54 20.00
C VAL A 484 -5.62 6.50 19.94
N ARG A 485 -4.97 5.74 20.82
CA ARG A 485 -3.50 5.69 20.94
C ARG A 485 -3.01 4.29 21.26
N ASN A 486 -1.80 3.99 20.81
CA ASN A 486 -1.07 2.82 21.29
C ASN A 486 -0.78 2.96 22.79
N SER A 487 -1.01 1.91 23.58
CA SER A 487 -0.73 1.91 25.03
C SER A 487 0.72 2.35 25.28
N GLY A 488 0.91 3.34 26.15
CA GLY A 488 2.20 4.02 26.42
C GLY A 488 2.42 5.35 25.68
N GLN A 489 1.66 5.67 24.63
CA GLN A 489 1.76 6.96 23.92
C GLN A 489 0.83 8.01 24.53
N LEU A 490 1.29 8.66 25.61
CA LEU A 490 0.46 9.53 26.45
C LEU A 490 0.63 11.03 26.21
N GLU A 491 1.50 11.42 25.27
CA GLU A 491 1.77 12.84 25.00
C GLU A 491 0.56 13.57 24.41
N GLY A 492 0.28 14.76 24.94
CA GLY A 492 -0.83 15.61 24.51
C GLY A 492 -2.23 15.02 24.78
N THR A 493 -2.33 14.06 25.70
CA THR A 493 -3.63 13.47 26.11
C THR A 493 -4.43 14.44 26.99
N PRO A 494 -5.77 14.36 26.95
CA PRO A 494 -6.61 15.22 27.77
C PRO A 494 -6.49 14.87 29.25
N LYS A 495 -6.80 15.86 30.09
CA LYS A 495 -6.82 15.69 31.54
C LYS A 495 -8.14 15.10 32.02
N VAL A 496 -8.05 14.27 33.05
CA VAL A 496 -9.19 13.70 33.78
C VAL A 496 -8.86 13.64 35.26
N ARG A 497 -9.88 13.73 36.11
CA ARG A 497 -9.70 13.64 37.56
C ARG A 497 -9.87 12.20 38.04
N LEU A 498 -8.84 11.67 38.69
CA LEU A 498 -8.87 10.40 39.40
C LEU A 498 -9.22 10.64 40.86
N ILE A 499 -10.10 9.81 41.42
CA ILE A 499 -10.54 9.90 42.81
C ILE A 499 -10.37 8.54 43.49
N GLY A 500 -9.69 8.54 44.63
CA GLY A 500 -9.47 7.40 45.51
C GLY A 500 -9.98 7.70 46.92
N PRO A 501 -9.83 6.75 47.86
CA PRO A 501 -10.39 6.87 49.21
C PRO A 501 -9.77 8.00 50.05
N GLN A 502 -8.52 8.38 49.79
CA GLN A 502 -7.79 9.39 50.58
C GLN A 502 -7.59 10.72 49.83
N GLY A 503 -7.93 10.79 48.55
CA GLY A 503 -7.67 12.00 47.76
C GLY A 503 -8.09 11.89 46.30
N ALA A 504 -7.83 12.97 45.57
CA ALA A 504 -8.07 13.05 44.14
C ALA A 504 -6.91 13.77 43.46
N VAL A 505 -6.60 13.38 42.23
CA VAL A 505 -5.56 14.00 41.40
C VAL A 505 -6.09 14.28 40.00
N GLU A 506 -5.72 15.43 39.43
CA GLU A 506 -5.92 15.70 38.01
C GLU A 506 -4.70 15.21 37.24
N THR A 507 -4.90 14.33 36.26
CA THR A 507 -3.81 13.71 35.50
C THR A 507 -4.14 13.67 34.01
N ASP A 508 -3.10 13.58 33.19
CA ASP A 508 -3.21 13.23 31.78
C ASP A 508 -3.13 11.70 31.60
N GLY A 509 -2.99 11.23 30.37
CA GLY A 509 -2.85 9.80 30.05
C GLY A 509 -4.17 9.09 29.75
N LEU A 510 -5.28 9.83 29.58
CA LEU A 510 -6.56 9.28 29.13
C LEU A 510 -6.55 9.00 27.62
N ILE A 511 -6.77 7.73 27.24
CA ILE A 511 -6.79 7.27 25.85
C ILE A 511 -7.92 6.27 25.62
N VAL A 512 -8.32 6.13 24.35
CA VAL A 512 -8.92 4.90 23.84
C VAL A 512 -7.77 4.02 23.34
N ALA A 513 -7.60 2.83 23.91
CA ALA A 513 -6.48 1.98 23.55
C ALA A 513 -6.66 1.44 22.12
N ALA A 514 -5.67 1.65 21.27
CA ALA A 514 -5.63 1.01 19.95
C ALA A 514 -5.49 -0.51 20.13
N ARG A 515 -6.27 -1.27 19.35
CA ARG A 515 -6.19 -2.73 19.33
C ARG A 515 -4.76 -3.21 19.03
N HIS A 516 -4.31 -4.26 19.69
CA HIS A 516 -2.96 -4.81 19.49
C HIS A 516 -2.89 -6.28 19.90
N VAL A 517 -1.88 -6.99 19.41
CA VAL A 517 -1.50 -8.34 19.83
C VAL A 517 -0.22 -8.26 20.66
N HIS A 518 -0.26 -8.75 21.89
CA HIS A 518 0.95 -9.16 22.60
C HIS A 518 1.33 -10.58 22.15
N THR A 519 2.60 -10.84 21.88
CA THR A 519 3.08 -12.19 21.53
C THR A 519 4.53 -12.39 21.99
N ASN A 520 4.90 -13.63 22.31
CA ASN A 520 6.30 -13.97 22.57
C ASN A 520 7.07 -14.20 21.25
N PRO A 521 8.43 -14.17 21.27
CA PRO A 521 9.23 -14.40 20.07
C PRO A 521 9.01 -15.76 19.40
N THR A 522 8.67 -16.80 20.16
CA THR A 522 8.46 -18.14 19.63
C THR A 522 7.17 -18.21 18.82
N ASP A 523 6.06 -17.74 19.38
CA ASP A 523 4.76 -17.68 18.72
C ASP A 523 4.79 -16.69 17.55
N ALA A 524 5.47 -15.55 17.71
CA ALA A 524 5.69 -14.59 16.65
C ALA A 524 6.41 -15.24 15.47
N ALA A 525 7.54 -15.92 15.72
CA ALA A 525 8.26 -16.64 14.67
C ALA A 525 7.41 -17.73 14.00
N ALA A 526 6.60 -18.48 14.77
CA ALA A 526 5.72 -19.51 14.23
C ALA A 526 4.61 -18.95 13.33
N MET A 527 4.06 -17.79 13.68
CA MET A 527 3.05 -17.07 12.90
C MET A 527 3.64 -16.14 11.83
N GLY A 528 4.97 -15.99 11.79
CA GLY A 528 5.64 -15.10 10.84
C GLY A 528 5.51 -13.62 11.16
N LEU A 529 5.27 -13.31 12.43
CA LEU A 529 5.03 -11.97 12.91
C LEU A 529 6.31 -11.24 13.31
N THR A 530 6.34 -9.93 13.06
CA THR A 530 7.43 -9.02 13.43
C THR A 530 6.93 -7.92 14.37
N ASP A 531 7.78 -7.52 15.33
CA ASP A 531 7.46 -6.42 16.24
C ASP A 531 7.18 -5.12 15.47
N GLY A 532 6.09 -4.44 15.83
CA GLY A 532 5.69 -3.18 15.23
C GLY A 532 4.92 -3.31 13.91
N GLU A 533 4.70 -4.52 13.40
CA GLU A 533 3.91 -4.70 12.18
C GLU A 533 2.39 -4.56 12.46
N MET A 534 1.62 -4.23 11.42
CA MET A 534 0.16 -4.21 11.48
C MET A 534 -0.41 -5.44 10.80
N VAL A 535 -1.27 -6.18 11.49
CA VAL A 535 -1.92 -7.39 10.98
C VAL A 535 -3.44 -7.30 10.98
N GLU A 536 -4.04 -8.20 10.22
CA GLU A 536 -5.47 -8.50 10.26
C GLU A 536 -5.70 -9.76 11.09
N ILE A 537 -6.61 -9.69 12.07
CA ILE A 537 -7.04 -10.85 12.86
C ILE A 537 -8.47 -11.19 12.48
N GLU A 538 -8.69 -12.35 11.87
CA GLU A 538 -10.02 -12.88 11.62
C GLU A 538 -10.54 -13.58 12.88
N VAL A 539 -11.75 -13.22 13.27
CA VAL A 539 -12.45 -13.80 14.41
C VAL A 539 -13.77 -14.37 13.91
N GLN A 540 -14.00 -15.66 14.17
CA GLN A 540 -15.26 -16.30 13.82
C GLN A 540 -16.32 -16.02 14.89
N GLY A 541 -17.43 -15.39 14.50
CA GLY A 541 -18.58 -15.19 15.36
C GLY A 541 -19.30 -16.51 15.66
N ALA A 542 -19.97 -16.58 16.82
CA ALA A 542 -20.75 -17.74 17.24
C ALA A 542 -21.92 -18.08 16.28
N ASP A 543 -22.33 -17.14 15.43
CA ASP A 543 -23.37 -17.29 14.41
C ASP A 543 -22.82 -17.68 13.01
N GLY A 544 -21.52 -17.99 12.92
CA GLY A 544 -20.86 -18.37 11.68
C GLY A 544 -20.48 -17.19 10.77
N ARG A 545 -20.71 -15.94 11.18
CA ARG A 545 -20.20 -14.76 10.47
C ARG A 545 -18.83 -14.37 11.03
N GLY A 546 -17.79 -14.47 10.21
CA GLY A 546 -16.46 -13.98 10.53
C GLY A 546 -16.37 -12.46 10.44
N LEU A 547 -15.61 -11.84 11.34
CA LEU A 547 -15.23 -10.43 11.30
C LEU A 547 -13.70 -10.32 11.31
N VAL A 548 -13.17 -9.37 10.54
CA VAL A 548 -11.73 -9.10 10.47
C VAL A 548 -11.42 -7.81 11.21
N PHE A 549 -10.58 -7.91 12.23
CA PHE A 549 -9.99 -6.76 12.91
C PHE A 549 -8.73 -6.31 12.17
N ALA A 550 -8.88 -5.30 11.33
CA ALA A 550 -7.77 -4.67 10.63
C ALA A 550 -6.99 -3.69 11.52
N HIS A 551 -5.75 -3.38 11.10
CA HIS A 551 -4.84 -2.47 11.80
C HIS A 551 -4.56 -2.88 13.25
N THR A 552 -4.28 -4.17 13.48
CA THR A 552 -3.89 -4.68 14.79
C THR A 552 -2.37 -4.68 14.93
N LEU A 553 -1.83 -3.85 15.82
CA LEU A 553 -0.39 -3.74 16.02
C LEU A 553 0.17 -4.99 16.71
N VAL A 554 1.23 -5.58 16.19
CA VAL A 554 1.96 -6.68 16.85
C VAL A 554 3.03 -6.11 17.78
N ARG A 555 3.06 -6.63 19.01
CA ARG A 555 4.08 -6.33 20.03
C ARG A 555 4.74 -7.61 20.48
N VAL A 556 5.97 -7.83 20.03
CA VAL A 556 6.77 -9.01 20.35
C VAL A 556 7.64 -8.72 21.56
N ALA A 557 7.41 -9.43 22.67
CA ALA A 557 8.22 -9.26 23.88
C ALA A 557 8.42 -10.58 24.63
N VAL A 558 9.63 -10.77 25.17
CA VAL A 558 9.94 -11.91 26.04
C VAL A 558 9.07 -11.86 27.30
N GLY A 559 8.53 -13.01 27.72
CA GLY A 559 7.68 -13.11 28.92
C GLY A 559 6.22 -12.69 28.71
N THR A 560 5.81 -12.38 27.47
CA THR A 560 4.39 -12.16 27.14
C THR A 560 3.75 -13.44 26.60
N VAL A 561 2.42 -13.50 26.59
CA VAL A 561 1.66 -14.58 25.95
C VAL A 561 0.86 -14.04 24.79
N THR A 562 0.64 -14.87 23.76
CA THR A 562 -0.11 -14.49 22.57
C THR A 562 -1.56 -14.14 22.91
N GLU A 563 -1.93 -12.87 22.75
CA GLU A 563 -3.27 -12.34 23.07
C GLU A 563 -3.55 -11.05 22.31
N MET A 564 -4.71 -10.97 21.67
CA MET A 564 -5.23 -9.73 21.09
C MET A 564 -6.05 -8.97 22.14
N HIS A 565 -5.80 -7.68 22.27
CA HIS A 565 -6.53 -6.77 23.16
C HIS A 565 -7.40 -5.84 22.32
N ILE A 566 -8.70 -5.83 22.60
CA ILE A 566 -9.69 -4.93 22.00
C ILE A 566 -10.45 -4.18 23.09
N ASP A 567 -11.01 -3.02 22.76
CA ASP A 567 -11.85 -2.29 23.71
C ASP A 567 -13.30 -2.85 23.78
N THR A 568 -14.08 -2.34 24.73
CA THR A 568 -15.47 -2.79 24.94
C THR A 568 -16.42 -2.42 23.79
N ASP A 569 -16.23 -1.27 23.14
CA ASP A 569 -17.06 -0.87 21.99
C ASP A 569 -16.77 -1.76 20.79
N GLU A 570 -15.52 -2.12 20.57
CA GLU A 570 -15.08 -3.03 19.51
C GLU A 570 -15.62 -4.44 19.72
N ALA A 571 -15.56 -4.95 20.96
CA ALA A 571 -16.14 -6.24 21.32
C ALA A 571 -17.67 -6.24 21.10
N ASN A 572 -18.37 -5.19 21.52
CA ASN A 572 -19.81 -5.05 21.32
C ASN A 572 -20.17 -4.98 19.83
N ALA A 573 -19.40 -4.22 19.04
CA ALA A 573 -19.60 -4.12 17.59
C ALA A 573 -19.37 -5.46 16.88
N ALA A 574 -18.45 -6.29 17.39
CA ALA A 574 -18.16 -7.62 16.87
C ALA A 574 -19.05 -8.72 17.49
N GLY A 575 -19.93 -8.42 18.44
CA GLY A 575 -20.76 -9.41 19.12
C GLY A 575 -19.97 -10.38 20.02
N ILE A 576 -18.82 -9.96 20.54
CA ILE A 576 -17.95 -10.77 21.40
C ILE A 576 -18.37 -10.60 22.86
N SER A 577 -18.89 -11.68 23.47
CA SER A 577 -19.35 -11.68 24.87
C SER A 577 -18.69 -12.76 25.75
N GLY A 578 -17.68 -13.46 25.23
CA GLY A 578 -17.01 -14.58 25.90
C GLY A 578 -15.61 -14.85 25.34
N HIS A 579 -15.03 -16.00 25.66
CA HIS A 579 -13.75 -16.41 25.10
C HIS A 579 -13.88 -16.67 23.61
N VAL A 580 -13.10 -15.93 22.82
CA VAL A 580 -13.03 -16.09 21.38
C VAL A 580 -11.56 -16.10 20.98
N GLU A 581 -11.24 -16.92 19.99
CA GLU A 581 -9.92 -16.96 19.38
C GLU A 581 -10.02 -16.44 17.95
N GLY A 582 -9.07 -15.60 17.58
CA GLY A 582 -8.85 -15.21 16.20
C GLY A 582 -7.71 -16.00 15.58
N ALA A 583 -7.53 -15.82 14.29
CA ALA A 583 -6.34 -16.23 13.57
C ALA A 583 -5.77 -15.01 12.84
N VAL A 584 -4.44 -14.91 12.81
CA VAL A 584 -3.79 -13.97 11.89
C VAL A 584 -4.25 -14.36 10.48
N VAL A 585 -4.89 -13.43 9.78
CA VAL A 585 -5.19 -13.61 8.37
C VAL A 585 -3.84 -13.67 7.69
N PRO A 586 -3.43 -14.83 7.14
CA PRO A 586 -2.17 -14.85 6.42
C PRO A 586 -2.35 -13.85 5.28
N HIS A 587 -1.31 -13.10 4.92
CA HIS A 587 -1.31 -12.44 3.62
C HIS A 587 -1.19 -13.56 2.57
N VAL A 588 -2.31 -14.28 2.34
CA VAL A 588 -2.34 -15.61 1.73
C VAL A 588 -2.20 -15.49 0.22
N GLN A 589 -1.35 -16.36 -0.32
CA GLN A 589 -1.58 -16.99 -1.62
C GLN A 589 -3.05 -17.41 -1.75
N ALA A 590 -3.59 -17.37 -2.98
CA ALA A 590 -4.92 -17.86 -3.30
C ALA A 590 -5.27 -19.15 -2.53
N LEU A 591 -6.17 -19.04 -1.53
CA LEU A 591 -6.69 -20.20 -0.82
C LEU A 591 -7.43 -21.09 -1.84
N PRO A 592 -7.23 -22.41 -1.83
CA PRO A 592 -8.12 -23.30 -2.55
C PRO A 592 -9.50 -23.20 -1.88
N LYS A 593 -10.51 -22.76 -2.64
CA LYS A 593 -11.90 -23.01 -2.24
C LYS A 593 -12.12 -24.52 -2.29
N GLY A 594 -12.53 -25.08 -1.15
CA GLY A 594 -13.07 -26.43 -1.09
C GLY A 594 -14.33 -26.60 -1.93
#